data_AF-A0A1Y1Q7X7-F1
#
_entry.id   AF-A0A1Y1Q7X7-F1
#
_cell.length_a   1.000
_cell.length_b   1.000
_cell.length_c   1.000
_cell.angle_alpha   90.00
_cell.angle_beta   90.00
_cell.angle_gamma   90.00
#
_symmetry.space_group_name_H-M   'P 1'
#
loop_
_entity.id
_entity.type
_entity.pdbx_description
1 polymer ?
#
loop_
_entity_poly.entity_id
_entity_poly.type
_entity_poly.pdbx_seq_one_letter_code
_entity_poly.pdbx_strand_id
1 'polypeptide(L)'
;MPEEQLQLNRTTTAAYATLQDMPTLPAFVKIERRLDLGLDWYVTTTIRRVSDSAAPISLAIPLLKGEQPLSEQFTIKDNALQINLKPQQASVEWTSRLPQTDTFALTASDNSAWLEEWRVAASPVWHVVATGLPVNAYEEADAQGTLLWKPWAGETLTLAVNRPQGVEGQTVTLLASQTQVDVGKRARDVTLRLNLHSSRGSQHSIRLPEGTVLQSLTIDGTKQAIQQQQNTVLLPLLPKKQEAVLEWQEAGALPLHYTFPAVDLGLPSVNAEAHLTVPQDRWILWAHGPLLGPAVLFWGVLVVLLVLAVLLGRSGITPLKSWQWFLLGVGLSQSSSLLMVLMAFWLIALALRGKLAVETWQRSALAV
;
A
#
# COMPACT_ATOMS: atom_id res chain seq x y z
N MET A 1 40.63 35.20 0.16
CA MET A 1 41.73 34.22 0.29
C MET A 1 42.24 33.96 -1.11
N PRO A 2 43.51 34.25 -1.44
CA PRO A 2 44.06 33.95 -2.75
C PRO A 2 44.29 32.43 -2.89
N GLU A 3 44.10 31.91 -4.10
CA GLU A 3 44.35 30.51 -4.45
C GLU A 3 45.85 30.18 -4.29
N GLU A 4 46.19 29.21 -3.43
CA GLU A 4 47.57 28.70 -3.34
C GLU A 4 47.88 27.85 -4.57
N GLN A 5 48.65 28.43 -5.48
CA GLN A 5 49.13 27.74 -6.67
C GLN A 5 50.33 26.85 -6.30
N LEU A 6 50.16 25.54 -6.42
CA LEU A 6 51.20 24.54 -6.19
C LEU A 6 52.32 24.70 -7.25
N GLN A 7 53.47 25.23 -6.84
CA GLN A 7 54.67 25.32 -7.67
C GLN A 7 55.65 24.18 -7.32
N LEU A 8 55.88 23.27 -8.28
CA LEU A 8 56.88 22.22 -8.16
C LEU A 8 58.22 22.74 -8.66
N ASN A 9 59.12 23.08 -7.73
CA ASN A 9 60.49 23.46 -8.04
C ASN A 9 61.42 22.25 -7.98
N ARG A 10 62.11 21.96 -9.09
CA ARG A 10 63.13 20.91 -9.20
C ARG A 10 64.38 21.33 -8.41
N THR A 11 64.72 20.61 -7.34
CA THR A 11 65.83 20.97 -6.42
C THR A 11 67.19 20.34 -6.74
N THR A 12 67.36 19.71 -7.91
CA THR A 12 68.65 19.12 -8.29
C THR A 12 69.07 19.48 -9.71
N THR A 13 70.26 20.06 -9.81
CA THR A 13 70.99 20.27 -11.07
C THR A 13 71.35 18.89 -11.64
N ALA A 14 70.87 18.61 -12.86
CA ALA A 14 71.16 17.37 -13.55
C ALA A 14 72.66 17.33 -13.90
N ALA A 15 73.45 16.60 -13.11
CA ALA A 15 74.62 15.93 -13.65
C ALA A 15 74.10 14.95 -14.73
N TYR A 16 74.72 14.94 -15.90
CA TYR A 16 74.36 14.01 -16.98
C TYR A 16 74.64 12.58 -16.53
N ALA A 17 73.67 11.96 -15.85
CA ALA A 17 73.64 10.53 -15.64
C ALA A 17 73.50 9.88 -17.01
N THR A 18 74.51 9.09 -17.39
CA THR A 18 74.40 8.15 -18.50
C THR A 18 73.15 7.29 -18.32
N LEU A 19 72.45 6.93 -19.40
CA LEU A 19 71.22 6.12 -19.39
C LEU A 19 71.31 4.79 -18.60
N GLN A 20 72.52 4.38 -18.23
CA GLN A 20 72.84 3.18 -17.43
C GLN A 20 72.66 3.34 -15.91
N ASP A 21 72.55 4.57 -15.39
CA ASP A 21 72.41 4.85 -13.95
C ASP A 21 70.98 5.24 -13.53
N MET A 22 69.97 5.05 -14.39
CA MET A 22 68.59 5.19 -13.94
C MET A 22 68.25 4.09 -12.94
N PRO A 23 67.80 4.41 -11.72
CA PRO A 23 67.34 3.40 -10.78
C PRO A 23 66.19 2.62 -11.42
N THR A 24 66.36 1.30 -11.52
CA THR A 24 65.28 0.42 -11.99
C THR A 24 64.10 0.56 -11.05
N LEU A 25 62.97 1.04 -11.57
CA LEU A 25 61.74 1.15 -10.80
C LEU A 25 61.37 -0.23 -10.23
N PRO A 26 60.94 -0.31 -8.96
CA PRO A 26 60.52 -1.57 -8.38
C PRO A 26 59.35 -2.15 -9.19
N ALA A 27 59.27 -3.48 -9.21
CA ALA A 27 58.15 -4.19 -9.78
C ALA A 27 56.84 -3.70 -9.13
N PHE A 28 55.88 -3.28 -9.95
CA PHE A 28 54.62 -2.75 -9.49
C PHE A 28 53.46 -3.34 -10.29
N VAL A 29 52.45 -3.80 -9.57
CA VAL A 29 51.28 -4.45 -10.15
C VAL A 29 49.98 -3.85 -9.63
N LYS A 30 48.91 -4.04 -10.40
CA LYS A 30 47.54 -3.79 -9.97
C LYS A 30 46.85 -5.12 -9.75
N ILE A 31 46.21 -5.30 -8.60
CA ILE A 31 45.43 -6.47 -8.26
C ILE A 31 43.95 -6.10 -8.35
N GLU A 32 43.24 -6.72 -9.26
CA GLU A 32 41.80 -6.55 -9.41
C GLU A 32 41.10 -7.78 -8.84
N ARG A 33 40.27 -7.61 -7.81
CA ARG A 33 39.42 -8.66 -7.25
C ARG A 33 37.97 -8.38 -7.66
N ARG A 34 37.39 -9.27 -8.46
CA ARG A 34 35.97 -9.24 -8.81
C ARG A 34 35.23 -10.31 -8.00
N LEU A 35 34.32 -9.88 -7.14
CA LEU A 35 33.46 -10.73 -6.35
C LEU A 35 32.10 -10.85 -7.05
N ASP A 36 31.76 -12.05 -7.48
CA ASP A 36 30.47 -12.36 -8.09
C ASP A 36 29.59 -13.09 -7.06
N LEU A 37 28.62 -12.37 -6.49
CA LEU A 37 27.71 -12.86 -5.46
C LEU A 37 26.41 -13.37 -6.10
N GLY A 38 26.44 -14.60 -6.61
CA GLY A 38 25.32 -15.30 -7.24
C GLY A 38 24.71 -16.38 -6.32
N LEU A 39 24.18 -17.45 -6.90
CA LEU A 39 23.74 -18.62 -6.12
C LEU A 39 24.89 -19.32 -5.39
N ASP A 40 26.06 -19.34 -6.02
CA ASP A 40 27.37 -19.63 -5.43
C ASP A 40 28.21 -18.35 -5.52
N TRP A 41 29.15 -18.17 -4.60
CA TRP A 41 30.01 -16.99 -4.57
C TRP A 41 31.41 -17.33 -5.08
N TYR A 42 31.92 -16.48 -5.94
CA TYR A 42 33.26 -16.60 -6.52
C TYR A 42 34.01 -15.28 -6.42
N VAL A 43 35.33 -15.38 -6.38
CA VAL A 43 36.22 -14.24 -6.61
C VAL A 43 37.17 -14.58 -7.75
N THR A 44 37.22 -13.71 -8.74
CA THR A 44 38.24 -13.74 -9.78
C THR A 44 39.27 -12.67 -9.44
N THR A 45 40.52 -13.09 -9.26
CA THR A 45 41.63 -12.17 -9.00
C THR A 45 42.53 -12.11 -10.22
N THR A 46 42.69 -10.91 -10.76
CA THR A 46 43.55 -10.64 -11.92
C THR A 46 44.67 -9.71 -11.48
N ILE A 47 45.92 -10.17 -11.63
CA ILE A 47 47.10 -9.34 -11.40
C ILE A 47 47.57 -8.83 -12.75
N ARG A 48 47.72 -7.51 -12.87
CA ARG A 48 48.23 -6.83 -14.07
C ARG A 48 49.53 -6.11 -13.75
N ARG A 49 50.55 -6.32 -14.58
CA ARG A 49 51.80 -5.57 -14.53
C ARG A 49 51.54 -4.12 -14.93
N VAL A 50 52.01 -3.18 -14.12
CA VAL A 50 51.95 -1.74 -14.40
C VAL A 50 53.35 -1.18 -14.66
N SER A 51 54.40 -1.81 -14.12
CA SER A 51 55.79 -1.42 -14.37
C SER A 51 56.26 -1.76 -15.80
N ASP A 52 57.03 -0.86 -16.42
CA ASP A 52 57.65 -1.07 -17.74
C ASP A 52 58.82 -2.08 -17.74
N SER A 53 59.22 -2.58 -16.56
CA SER A 53 60.28 -3.57 -16.42
C SER A 53 59.86 -4.93 -16.98
N ALA A 54 60.72 -5.50 -17.84
CA ALA A 54 60.58 -6.86 -18.35
C ALA A 54 61.02 -7.95 -17.35
N ALA A 55 61.45 -7.58 -16.14
CA ALA A 55 61.91 -8.53 -15.13
C ALA A 55 60.80 -9.45 -14.60
N PRO A 56 61.12 -10.67 -14.18
CA PRO A 56 60.15 -11.53 -13.47
C PRO A 56 59.74 -10.88 -12.15
N ILE A 57 58.48 -11.10 -11.74
CA ILE A 57 57.93 -10.58 -10.49
C ILE A 57 57.45 -11.75 -9.64
N SER A 58 57.88 -11.80 -8.38
CA SER A 58 57.41 -12.77 -7.39
C SER A 58 56.62 -12.05 -6.29
N LEU A 59 55.40 -12.50 -6.01
CA LEU A 59 54.48 -11.88 -5.05
C LEU A 59 53.80 -12.95 -4.20
N ALA A 60 53.54 -12.62 -2.94
CA ALA A 60 52.69 -13.41 -2.05
C ALA A 60 51.37 -12.66 -1.87
N ILE A 61 50.30 -13.12 -2.52
CA ILE A 61 48.99 -12.45 -2.47
C ILE A 61 48.13 -13.07 -1.38
N PRO A 62 47.71 -12.31 -0.35
CA PRO A 62 46.90 -12.86 0.73
C PRO A 62 45.54 -13.33 0.18
N LEU A 63 45.12 -14.51 0.62
CA LEU A 63 43.79 -15.05 0.35
C LEU A 63 42.76 -14.35 1.24
N LEU A 64 41.56 -14.14 0.70
CA LEU A 64 40.42 -13.67 1.47
C LEU A 64 39.97 -14.74 2.48
N LYS A 65 39.23 -14.32 3.50
CA LYS A 65 38.78 -15.23 4.57
C LYS A 65 37.91 -16.37 4.00
N GLY A 66 38.42 -17.59 4.12
CA GLY A 66 37.74 -18.80 3.63
C GLY A 66 37.79 -19.00 2.11
N GLU A 67 38.57 -18.19 1.38
CA GLU A 67 38.78 -18.34 -0.05
C GLU A 67 39.42 -19.69 -0.39
N GLN A 68 38.89 -20.37 -1.41
CA GLN A 68 39.39 -21.65 -1.90
C GLN A 68 39.72 -21.54 -3.40
N PRO A 69 41.00 -21.38 -3.77
CA PRO A 69 41.42 -21.34 -5.17
C PRO A 69 41.02 -22.62 -5.91
N LEU A 70 40.40 -22.47 -7.09
CA LEU A 70 39.96 -23.61 -7.90
C LEU A 70 41.05 -24.14 -8.84
N SER A 71 42.18 -23.42 -8.95
CA SER A 71 43.26 -23.75 -9.88
C SER A 71 44.40 -24.49 -9.18
N GLU A 72 44.76 -25.68 -9.66
CA GLU A 72 45.83 -26.52 -9.08
C GLU A 72 47.26 -25.98 -9.34
N GLN A 73 47.39 -24.98 -10.22
CA GLN A 73 48.69 -24.45 -10.66
C GLN A 73 49.38 -23.51 -9.66
N PHE A 74 48.75 -23.19 -8.54
CA PHE A 74 49.27 -22.24 -7.57
C PHE A 74 49.61 -22.91 -6.24
N THR A 75 50.74 -22.53 -5.65
CA THR A 75 51.15 -23.00 -4.33
C THR A 75 50.65 -22.02 -3.26
N ILE A 76 49.94 -22.54 -2.27
CA ILE A 76 49.51 -21.76 -1.10
C ILE A 76 50.56 -21.93 0.00
N LYS A 77 51.06 -20.82 0.54
CA LYS A 77 51.96 -20.80 1.69
C LYS A 77 51.59 -19.63 2.59
N ASP A 78 51.48 -19.89 3.90
CA ASP A 78 51.17 -18.85 4.90
C ASP A 78 49.88 -18.05 4.62
N ASN A 79 48.81 -18.73 4.16
CA ASN A 79 47.53 -18.14 3.73
C ASN A 79 47.65 -17.12 2.58
N ALA A 80 48.74 -17.19 1.81
CA ALA A 80 48.96 -16.39 0.61
C ALA A 80 49.25 -17.29 -0.59
N LEU A 81 48.73 -16.88 -1.75
CA LEU A 81 49.02 -17.49 -3.03
C LEU A 81 50.39 -17.00 -3.53
N GLN A 82 51.30 -17.93 -3.80
CA GLN A 82 52.61 -17.61 -4.34
C GLN A 82 52.51 -17.44 -5.86
N ILE A 83 52.68 -16.21 -6.32
CA ILE A 83 52.55 -15.84 -7.72
C ILE A 83 53.91 -15.49 -8.30
N ASN A 84 54.22 -16.05 -9.47
CA ASN A 84 55.38 -15.68 -10.27
C ASN A 84 54.94 -15.26 -11.67
N LEU A 85 55.05 -13.96 -11.98
CA LEU A 85 54.90 -13.45 -13.34
C LEU A 85 56.23 -13.64 -14.08
N LYS A 86 56.18 -14.36 -15.21
CA LYS A 86 57.34 -14.53 -16.09
C LYS A 86 57.78 -13.17 -16.68
N PRO A 87 59.02 -13.07 -17.19
CA PRO A 87 59.45 -11.90 -17.95
C PRO A 87 58.45 -11.58 -19.06
N GLN A 88 58.12 -10.29 -19.23
CA GLN A 88 57.14 -9.79 -20.21
C GLN A 88 55.69 -10.33 -20.06
N GLN A 89 55.40 -11.16 -19.07
CA GLN A 89 54.02 -11.57 -18.78
C GLN A 89 53.26 -10.39 -18.19
N ALA A 90 52.21 -9.97 -18.92
CA ALA A 90 51.41 -8.79 -18.58
C ALA A 90 50.37 -9.07 -17.49
N SER A 91 49.83 -10.29 -17.42
CA SER A 91 48.83 -10.64 -16.41
C SER A 91 48.80 -12.12 -16.04
N VAL A 92 48.22 -12.40 -14.88
CA VAL A 92 47.84 -13.74 -14.41
C VAL A 92 46.48 -13.62 -13.73
N GLU A 93 45.65 -14.64 -13.90
CA GLU A 93 44.28 -14.68 -13.38
C GLU A 93 43.99 -16.04 -12.76
N TRP A 94 43.18 -16.02 -11.71
CA TRP A 94 42.59 -17.23 -11.14
C TRP A 94 41.21 -16.94 -10.57
N THR A 95 40.43 -18.01 -10.40
CA THR A 95 39.13 -17.97 -9.75
C THR A 95 39.16 -18.84 -8.51
N SER A 96 38.55 -18.33 -7.45
CA SER A 96 38.40 -19.01 -6.17
C SER A 96 36.93 -19.05 -5.78
N ARG A 97 36.52 -20.11 -5.08
CA ARG A 97 35.21 -20.17 -4.42
C ARG A 97 35.27 -19.40 -3.11
N LEU A 98 34.21 -18.65 -2.81
CA LEU A 98 34.02 -17.99 -1.53
C LEU A 98 32.86 -18.64 -0.75
N PRO A 99 32.98 -18.79 0.58
CA PRO A 99 31.87 -19.23 1.41
C PRO A 99 30.83 -18.11 1.54
N GLN A 100 29.54 -18.49 1.52
CA GLN A 100 28.46 -17.55 1.79
C GLN A 100 28.45 -17.18 3.27
N THR A 101 28.52 -15.90 3.56
CA THR A 101 28.54 -15.36 4.93
C THR A 101 27.73 -14.07 4.99
N ASP A 102 27.11 -13.79 6.13
CA ASP A 102 26.28 -12.58 6.30
C ASP A 102 27.12 -11.29 6.30
N THR A 103 28.41 -11.40 6.61
CA THR A 103 29.33 -10.27 6.65
C THR A 103 30.69 -10.69 6.15
N PHE A 104 31.21 -9.92 5.20
CA PHE A 104 32.47 -10.16 4.53
C PHE A 104 33.33 -8.90 4.57
N ALA A 105 34.60 -9.04 4.98
CA ALA A 105 35.53 -7.91 5.07
C ALA A 105 36.65 -8.08 4.04
N LEU A 106 36.88 -7.03 3.25
CA LEU A 106 37.98 -6.87 2.32
C LEU A 106 38.94 -5.85 2.93
N THR A 107 40.17 -6.26 3.24
CA THR A 107 41.21 -5.36 3.76
C THR A 107 42.34 -5.26 2.75
N ALA A 108 42.69 -4.04 2.37
CA ALA A 108 43.77 -3.79 1.43
C ALA A 108 45.10 -4.08 2.11
N SER A 109 45.96 -4.82 1.41
CA SER A 109 47.26 -5.22 1.93
C SER A 109 48.12 -3.99 2.22
N ASP A 110 48.71 -3.90 3.41
CA ASP A 110 49.58 -2.78 3.77
C ASP A 110 50.98 -2.96 3.18
N ASN A 111 51.17 -2.51 1.94
CA ASN A 111 52.43 -2.59 1.21
C ASN A 111 52.52 -1.52 0.11
N SER A 112 53.72 -1.39 -0.48
CA SER A 112 54.00 -0.47 -1.59
C SER A 112 54.26 -1.17 -2.93
N ALA A 113 54.06 -2.48 -3.01
CA ALA A 113 54.35 -3.31 -4.18
C ALA A 113 53.16 -3.42 -5.15
N TRP A 114 51.93 -3.16 -4.68
CA TRP A 114 50.75 -3.17 -5.53
C TRP A 114 49.64 -2.23 -5.06
N LEU A 115 48.71 -1.98 -5.97
CA LEU A 115 47.41 -1.37 -5.68
C LEU A 115 46.31 -2.42 -5.81
N GLU A 116 45.27 -2.26 -5.01
CA GLU A 116 44.09 -3.11 -5.09
C GLU A 116 42.90 -2.36 -5.69
N GLU A 117 42.08 -3.09 -6.42
CA GLU A 117 40.81 -2.64 -6.95
C GLU A 117 39.79 -3.74 -6.70
N TRP A 118 38.67 -3.40 -6.06
CA TRP A 118 37.64 -4.36 -5.71
C TRP A 118 36.37 -4.05 -6.48
N ARG A 119 35.87 -5.05 -7.20
CA ARG A 119 34.59 -5.01 -7.89
C ARG A 119 33.64 -5.98 -7.22
N VAL A 120 32.43 -5.53 -6.88
CA VAL A 120 31.38 -6.41 -6.33
C VAL A 120 30.18 -6.37 -7.26
N ALA A 121 29.86 -7.53 -7.84
CA ALA A 121 28.67 -7.77 -8.65
C ALA A 121 27.72 -8.67 -7.85
N ALA A 122 26.60 -8.11 -7.40
CA ALA A 122 25.61 -8.86 -6.63
C ALA A 122 24.39 -9.22 -7.50
N SER A 123 23.93 -10.47 -7.43
CA SER A 123 22.70 -10.90 -8.08
C SER A 123 21.47 -10.30 -7.35
N PRO A 124 20.33 -10.05 -8.02
CA PRO A 124 19.12 -9.51 -7.38
C PRO A 124 18.55 -10.34 -6.21
N VAL A 125 19.00 -11.58 -6.04
CA VAL A 125 18.64 -12.41 -4.89
C VAL A 125 19.34 -12.01 -3.59
N TRP A 126 20.34 -11.13 -3.66
CA TRP A 126 21.11 -10.63 -2.52
C TRP A 126 20.92 -9.12 -2.38
N HIS A 127 20.85 -8.66 -1.14
CA HIS A 127 21.00 -7.26 -0.78
C HIS A 127 22.36 -7.07 -0.13
N VAL A 128 23.12 -6.09 -0.62
CA VAL A 128 24.50 -5.80 -0.18
C VAL A 128 24.56 -4.38 0.35
N VAL A 129 25.03 -4.23 1.58
CA VAL A 129 25.30 -2.94 2.22
C VAL A 129 26.80 -2.84 2.48
N ALA A 130 27.43 -1.84 1.86
CA ALA A 130 28.85 -1.55 2.03
C ALA A 130 29.06 -0.49 3.12
N THR A 131 30.03 -0.72 4.00
CA THR A 131 30.45 0.21 5.06
C THR A 131 31.98 0.26 5.15
N GLY A 132 32.52 1.35 5.71
CA GLY A 132 33.96 1.55 5.88
C GLY A 132 34.60 2.40 4.78
N LEU A 133 34.21 2.23 3.51
CA LEU A 133 34.73 3.00 2.38
C LEU A 133 33.60 3.53 1.47
N PRO A 134 33.71 4.77 0.97
CA PRO A 134 32.77 5.28 -0.03
C PRO A 134 32.97 4.54 -1.37
N VAL A 135 31.87 4.34 -2.10
CA VAL A 135 31.92 3.75 -3.45
C VAL A 135 32.63 4.72 -4.39
N ASN A 136 33.62 4.24 -5.13
CA ASN A 136 34.35 5.09 -6.10
C ASN A 136 33.60 5.22 -7.42
N ALA A 137 32.98 4.15 -7.91
CA ALA A 137 32.17 4.17 -9.13
C ALA A 137 31.09 3.08 -9.13
N TYR A 138 30.03 3.32 -9.90
CA TYR A 138 29.06 2.32 -10.32
C TYR A 138 29.25 2.06 -11.81
N GLU A 139 29.50 0.80 -12.17
CA GLU A 139 29.70 0.35 -13.55
C GLU A 139 28.55 -0.58 -13.92
N GLU A 140 27.83 -0.26 -15.00
CA GLU A 140 26.77 -1.12 -15.54
C GLU A 140 27.32 -1.85 -16.75
N ALA A 141 27.71 -3.11 -16.56
CA ALA A 141 28.13 -4.01 -17.62
C ALA A 141 27.22 -5.25 -17.61
N ASP A 142 26.80 -5.72 -18.78
CA ASP A 142 26.03 -6.96 -18.95
C ASP A 142 24.74 -7.05 -18.10
N ALA A 143 24.01 -5.94 -17.94
CA ALA A 143 22.76 -5.83 -17.17
C ALA A 143 22.87 -6.16 -15.67
N GLN A 144 24.09 -6.18 -15.12
CA GLN A 144 24.34 -6.36 -13.69
C GLN A 144 25.17 -5.20 -13.16
N GLY A 145 24.61 -4.46 -12.20
CA GLY A 145 25.32 -3.35 -11.55
C GLY A 145 26.53 -3.85 -10.76
N THR A 146 27.70 -3.29 -11.07
CA THR A 146 28.96 -3.58 -10.37
C THR A 146 29.41 -2.34 -9.61
N LEU A 147 29.71 -2.51 -8.33
CA LEU A 147 30.27 -1.45 -7.48
C LEU A 147 31.79 -1.57 -7.44
N LEU A 148 32.49 -0.44 -7.60
CA LEU A 148 33.94 -0.36 -7.65
C LEU A 148 34.49 0.39 -6.43
N TRP A 149 35.52 -0.19 -5.81
CA TRP A 149 36.34 0.43 -4.76
C TRP A 149 37.83 0.40 -5.12
N LYS A 150 38.53 1.47 -4.78
CA LYS A 150 39.98 1.64 -4.91
C LYS A 150 40.57 2.03 -3.54
N PRO A 151 40.77 1.04 -2.65
CA PRO A 151 41.23 1.30 -1.28
C PRO A 151 42.70 1.72 -1.24
N TRP A 152 43.06 2.50 -0.23
CA TRP A 152 44.44 2.71 0.18
C TRP A 152 44.95 1.55 1.04
N ALA A 153 46.28 1.44 1.19
CA ALA A 153 46.92 0.44 2.04
C ALA A 153 46.33 0.45 3.46
N GLY A 154 45.93 -0.74 3.96
CA GLY A 154 45.32 -0.92 5.28
C GLY A 154 43.83 -0.58 5.40
N GLU A 155 43.21 0.03 4.39
CA GLU A 155 41.77 0.33 4.41
C GLU A 155 40.93 -0.95 4.34
N THR A 156 39.75 -0.91 4.98
CA THR A 156 38.84 -2.07 5.05
C THR A 156 37.44 -1.71 4.59
N LEU A 157 36.92 -2.48 3.63
CA LEU A 157 35.53 -2.49 3.19
C LEU A 157 34.79 -3.66 3.86
N THR A 158 33.69 -3.36 4.53
CA THR A 158 32.80 -4.39 5.10
C THR A 158 31.51 -4.45 4.30
N LEU A 159 31.20 -5.63 3.78
CA LEU A 159 29.99 -5.95 3.05
C LEU A 159 29.06 -6.77 3.96
N ALA A 160 27.92 -6.21 4.32
CA ALA A 160 26.81 -6.97 4.88
C ALA A 160 25.96 -7.50 3.72
N VAL A 161 25.83 -8.82 3.62
CA VAL A 161 25.13 -9.47 2.50
C VAL A 161 24.04 -10.36 3.06
N ASN A 162 22.79 -10.09 2.70
CA ASN A 162 21.66 -10.88 3.14
C ASN A 162 20.71 -11.18 1.99
N ARG A 163 20.07 -12.35 2.03
CA ARG A 163 18.94 -12.63 1.14
C ARG A 163 17.70 -11.93 1.71
N PRO A 164 17.04 -11.03 0.95
CA PRO A 164 15.81 -10.40 1.41
C PRO A 164 14.76 -11.45 1.78
N GLN A 165 14.15 -11.30 2.95
CA GLN A 165 13.02 -12.13 3.35
C GLN A 165 11.75 -11.58 2.70
N GLY A 166 10.91 -12.48 2.17
CA GLY A 166 9.59 -12.10 1.70
C GLY A 166 8.71 -11.65 2.87
N VAL A 167 8.04 -10.50 2.74
CA VAL A 167 7.01 -10.08 3.68
C VAL A 167 5.68 -10.67 3.20
N GLU A 168 4.85 -11.17 4.13
CA GLU A 168 3.50 -11.60 3.78
C GLU A 168 2.68 -10.40 3.30
N GLY A 169 2.48 -10.32 1.98
CA GLY A 169 1.59 -9.34 1.38
C GLY A 169 0.13 -9.78 1.51
N GLN A 170 -0.77 -8.82 1.70
CA GLN A 170 -2.20 -9.07 1.64
C GLN A 170 -2.56 -9.59 0.23
N THR A 171 -3.00 -10.84 0.14
CA THR A 171 -3.32 -11.50 -1.14
C THR A 171 -4.77 -11.31 -1.57
N VAL A 172 -5.64 -10.88 -0.63
CA VAL A 172 -7.08 -10.67 -0.84
C VAL A 172 -7.47 -9.24 -0.46
N THR A 173 -8.14 -8.54 -1.37
CA THR A 173 -8.68 -7.20 -1.15
C THR A 173 -10.19 -7.22 -1.30
N LEU A 174 -10.89 -6.66 -0.31
CA LEU A 174 -12.35 -6.51 -0.35
C LEU A 174 -12.70 -5.10 -0.86
N LEU A 175 -13.06 -5.03 -2.15
CA LEU A 175 -13.27 -3.77 -2.88
C LEU A 175 -14.59 -3.09 -2.51
N ALA A 176 -15.65 -3.88 -2.30
CA ALA A 176 -16.93 -3.37 -1.87
C ALA A 176 -17.71 -4.42 -1.08
N SER A 177 -18.50 -3.95 -0.12
CA SER A 177 -19.53 -4.70 0.58
C SER A 177 -20.86 -3.95 0.47
N GLN A 178 -21.90 -4.64 0.03
CA GLN A 178 -23.24 -4.10 -0.05
C GLN A 178 -24.18 -5.00 0.72
N THR A 179 -24.79 -4.48 1.78
CA THR A 179 -25.82 -5.18 2.54
C THR A 179 -27.19 -4.63 2.15
N GLN A 180 -28.06 -5.46 1.61
CA GLN A 180 -29.44 -5.12 1.30
C GLN A 180 -30.36 -5.89 2.23
N VAL A 181 -31.31 -5.19 2.84
CA VAL A 181 -32.32 -5.75 3.75
C VAL A 181 -33.69 -5.41 3.21
N ASP A 182 -34.44 -6.45 2.83
CA ASP A 182 -35.82 -6.34 2.38
C ASP A 182 -36.76 -6.78 3.49
N VAL A 183 -37.61 -5.87 3.94
CA VAL A 183 -38.46 -6.06 5.13
C VAL A 183 -39.81 -6.65 4.73
N GLY A 184 -40.03 -7.93 5.09
CA GLY A 184 -41.33 -8.58 5.00
C GLY A 184 -42.19 -8.41 6.26
N LYS A 185 -43.41 -8.96 6.22
CA LYS A 185 -44.36 -8.89 7.35
C LYS A 185 -43.93 -9.72 8.57
N ARG A 186 -43.18 -10.79 8.35
CA ARG A 186 -42.79 -11.77 9.39
C ARG A 186 -41.31 -12.15 9.38
N ALA A 187 -40.59 -11.73 8.36
CA ALA A 187 -39.20 -12.05 8.16
C ALA A 187 -38.54 -10.92 7.37
N ARG A 188 -37.21 -10.84 7.46
CA ARG A 188 -36.39 -9.85 6.78
C ARG A 188 -35.35 -10.61 5.98
N ASP A 189 -35.36 -10.41 4.68
CA ASP A 189 -34.43 -11.08 3.77
C ASP A 189 -33.18 -10.22 3.65
N VAL A 190 -32.03 -10.79 3.95
CA VAL A 190 -30.75 -10.09 3.96
C VAL A 190 -29.85 -10.66 2.88
N THR A 191 -29.40 -9.78 1.98
CA THR A 191 -28.46 -10.09 0.92
C THR A 191 -27.18 -9.32 1.15
N LEU A 192 -26.06 -10.02 1.31
CA LEU A 192 -24.73 -9.43 1.37
C LEU A 192 -23.98 -9.74 0.07
N ARG A 193 -23.70 -8.70 -0.71
CA ARG A 193 -22.86 -8.78 -1.92
C ARG A 193 -21.46 -8.28 -1.61
N LEU A 194 -20.46 -9.06 -1.99
CA LEU A 194 -19.05 -8.77 -1.76
C LEU A 194 -18.30 -8.80 -3.09
N ASN A 195 -17.55 -7.74 -3.36
CA ASN A 195 -16.61 -7.70 -4.48
C ASN A 195 -15.20 -7.89 -3.95
N LEU A 196 -14.59 -9.03 -4.26
CA LEU A 196 -13.26 -9.41 -3.81
C LEU A 196 -12.28 -9.49 -4.98
N HIS A 197 -11.02 -9.19 -4.71
CA HIS A 197 -9.91 -9.44 -5.64
C HIS A 197 -8.83 -10.24 -4.93
N SER A 198 -8.45 -11.40 -5.50
CA SER A 198 -7.37 -12.21 -4.96
C SER A 198 -6.25 -12.41 -5.97
N SER A 199 -5.00 -12.37 -5.53
CA SER A 199 -3.82 -12.69 -6.34
C SER A 199 -3.43 -14.17 -6.30
N ARG A 200 -3.99 -14.94 -5.36
CA ARG A 200 -3.74 -16.38 -5.17
C ARG A 200 -5.02 -17.12 -4.79
N GLY A 201 -5.09 -18.42 -5.08
CA GLY A 201 -6.18 -19.25 -4.57
C GLY A 201 -6.09 -19.35 -3.04
N SER A 202 -7.18 -19.06 -2.32
CA SER A 202 -7.23 -19.11 -0.85
C SER A 202 -8.65 -19.33 -0.35
N GLN A 203 -8.80 -19.60 0.95
CA GLN A 203 -10.09 -19.59 1.62
C GLN A 203 -10.21 -18.32 2.46
N HIS A 204 -11.32 -17.60 2.32
CA HIS A 204 -11.59 -16.39 3.07
C HIS A 204 -12.75 -16.61 4.03
N SER A 205 -12.53 -16.34 5.32
CA SER A 205 -13.52 -16.55 6.38
C SER A 205 -14.32 -15.28 6.64
N ILE A 206 -15.65 -15.41 6.64
CA ILE A 206 -16.58 -14.35 7.03
C ILE A 206 -17.37 -14.81 8.24
N ARG A 207 -17.52 -13.95 9.24
CA ARG A 207 -18.30 -14.23 10.44
C ARG A 207 -19.64 -13.49 10.40
N LEU A 208 -20.70 -14.26 10.30
CA LEU A 208 -22.09 -13.81 10.35
C LEU A 208 -22.53 -13.56 11.80
N PRO A 209 -23.64 -12.83 12.01
CA PRO A 209 -24.25 -12.68 13.32
C PRO A 209 -24.60 -14.03 13.96
N GLU A 210 -24.66 -14.06 15.29
CA GLU A 210 -25.03 -15.27 16.03
C GLU A 210 -26.48 -15.71 15.71
N GLY A 211 -26.68 -17.02 15.54
CA GLY A 211 -28.00 -17.58 15.20
C GLY A 211 -28.40 -17.43 13.72
N THR A 212 -27.56 -16.82 12.88
CA THR A 212 -27.82 -16.72 11.44
C THR A 212 -27.54 -18.04 10.74
N VAL A 213 -28.50 -18.50 9.94
CA VAL A 213 -28.35 -19.66 9.06
C VAL A 213 -28.33 -19.18 7.62
N LEU A 214 -27.21 -19.40 6.92
CA LEU A 214 -27.08 -19.04 5.52
C LEU A 214 -27.99 -19.93 4.65
N GLN A 215 -28.77 -19.31 3.76
CA GLN A 215 -29.70 -20.01 2.87
C GLN A 215 -29.10 -20.26 1.48
N SER A 216 -28.34 -19.29 0.98
CA SER A 216 -27.72 -19.34 -0.35
C SER A 216 -26.32 -18.72 -0.30
N LEU A 217 -25.40 -19.36 -1.01
CA LEU A 217 -24.10 -18.80 -1.34
C LEU A 217 -23.90 -18.94 -2.84
N THR A 218 -23.65 -17.83 -3.52
CA THR A 218 -23.23 -17.85 -4.93
C THR A 218 -21.89 -17.14 -5.08
N ILE A 219 -21.04 -17.69 -5.93
CA ILE A 219 -19.77 -17.06 -6.33
C ILE A 219 -19.79 -16.97 -7.85
N ASP A 220 -19.60 -15.76 -8.37
CA ASP A 220 -19.68 -15.43 -9.79
C ASP A 220 -20.99 -15.96 -10.44
N GLY A 221 -22.11 -15.82 -9.74
CA GLY A 221 -23.43 -16.31 -10.16
C GLY A 221 -23.65 -17.82 -10.06
N THR A 222 -22.62 -18.60 -9.67
CA THR A 222 -22.73 -20.06 -9.52
C THR A 222 -23.00 -20.42 -8.06
N LYS A 223 -24.06 -21.22 -7.80
CA LYS A 223 -24.36 -21.72 -6.46
C LYS A 223 -23.24 -22.60 -5.92
N GLN A 224 -22.82 -22.31 -4.69
CA GLN A 224 -21.78 -23.05 -3.97
C GLN A 224 -22.40 -23.86 -2.83
N ALA A 225 -21.74 -24.94 -2.44
CA ALA A 225 -22.10 -25.65 -1.22
C ALA A 225 -21.76 -24.78 0.01
N ILE A 226 -22.72 -24.61 0.91
CA ILE A 226 -22.54 -23.80 2.11
C ILE A 226 -21.67 -24.58 3.10
N GLN A 227 -20.46 -24.09 3.34
CA GLN A 227 -19.56 -24.59 4.38
C GLN A 227 -19.60 -23.63 5.57
N GLN A 228 -20.70 -23.68 6.33
CA GLN A 228 -20.86 -22.89 7.55
C GLN A 228 -20.50 -23.72 8.79
N GLN A 229 -19.58 -23.21 9.60
CA GLN A 229 -19.23 -23.75 10.91
C GLN A 229 -19.60 -22.72 11.97
N GLN A 230 -20.61 -23.03 12.80
CA GLN A 230 -21.19 -22.07 13.75
C GLN A 230 -21.67 -20.79 13.05
N ASN A 231 -21.00 -19.67 13.26
CA ASN A 231 -21.29 -18.38 12.61
C ASN A 231 -20.23 -17.99 11.56
N THR A 232 -19.29 -18.88 11.21
CA THR A 232 -18.27 -18.62 10.20
C THR A 232 -18.60 -19.35 8.89
N VAL A 233 -18.50 -18.62 7.78
CA VAL A 233 -18.66 -19.12 6.41
C VAL A 233 -17.33 -19.01 5.69
N LEU A 234 -16.90 -20.10 5.06
CA LEU A 234 -15.68 -20.12 4.25
C LEU A 234 -16.01 -19.90 2.77
N LEU A 235 -15.40 -18.88 2.18
CA LEU A 235 -15.49 -18.57 0.76
C LEU A 235 -14.25 -19.11 0.03
N PRO A 236 -14.40 -20.04 -0.93
CA PRO A 236 -13.30 -20.43 -1.81
C PRO A 236 -13.02 -19.31 -2.82
N LEU A 237 -11.82 -18.74 -2.78
CA LEU A 237 -11.36 -17.69 -3.69
C LEU A 237 -10.36 -18.22 -4.71
N LEU A 238 -10.50 -17.76 -5.95
CA LEU A 238 -9.61 -17.97 -7.09
C LEU A 238 -8.76 -16.70 -7.33
N PRO A 239 -7.59 -16.81 -7.99
CA PRO A 239 -6.72 -15.67 -8.29
C PRO A 239 -7.31 -14.76 -9.38
N LYS A 240 -8.46 -14.13 -9.11
CA LYS A 240 -9.18 -13.22 -10.00
C LYS A 240 -10.06 -12.25 -9.18
N LYS A 241 -10.78 -11.37 -9.87
CA LYS A 241 -11.90 -10.62 -9.27
C LYS A 241 -13.12 -11.54 -9.20
N GLN A 242 -13.79 -11.55 -8.06
CA GLN A 242 -14.96 -12.38 -7.83
C GLN A 242 -16.05 -11.62 -7.09
N GLU A 243 -17.29 -11.97 -7.43
CA GLU A 243 -18.46 -11.54 -6.67
C GLU A 243 -18.97 -12.71 -5.84
N ALA A 244 -19.11 -12.50 -4.53
CA ALA A 244 -19.76 -13.46 -3.63
C ALA A 244 -21.06 -12.85 -3.11
N VAL A 245 -22.16 -13.60 -3.23
CA VAL A 245 -23.48 -13.19 -2.72
C VAL A 245 -23.94 -14.21 -1.68
N LEU A 246 -24.14 -13.71 -0.47
CA LEU A 246 -24.62 -14.45 0.69
C LEU A 246 -26.05 -14.01 0.98
N GLU A 247 -26.97 -14.96 1.11
CA GLU A 247 -28.37 -14.68 1.42
C GLU A 247 -28.79 -15.45 2.67
N TRP A 248 -29.39 -14.75 3.62
CA TRP A 248 -30.01 -15.33 4.80
C TRP A 248 -31.29 -14.59 5.16
N GLN A 249 -32.05 -15.17 6.07
CA GLN A 249 -33.31 -14.59 6.54
C GLN A 249 -33.27 -14.42 8.06
N GLU A 250 -33.64 -13.23 8.51
CA GLU A 250 -33.83 -12.94 9.93
C GLU A 250 -35.31 -13.06 10.29
N ALA A 251 -35.59 -13.70 11.43
CA ALA A 251 -36.95 -13.86 11.93
C ALA A 251 -37.50 -12.53 12.49
N GLY A 252 -38.80 -12.30 12.32
CA GLY A 252 -39.53 -11.19 12.96
C GLY A 252 -39.81 -10.01 12.04
N ALA A 253 -40.81 -9.21 12.44
CA ALA A 253 -41.15 -7.95 11.79
C ALA A 253 -40.11 -6.86 12.13
N LEU A 254 -40.18 -5.72 11.41
CA LEU A 254 -39.30 -4.59 11.69
C LEU A 254 -39.55 -4.04 13.11
N PRO A 255 -38.51 -4.01 13.97
CA PRO A 255 -38.62 -3.37 15.29
C PRO A 255 -38.75 -1.84 15.16
N LEU A 256 -39.13 -1.18 16.27
CA LEU A 256 -39.16 0.30 16.35
C LEU A 256 -37.79 0.93 16.07
N HIS A 257 -36.72 0.23 16.46
CA HIS A 257 -35.34 0.59 16.18
C HIS A 257 -34.66 -0.57 15.48
N TYR A 258 -34.17 -0.33 14.27
CA TYR A 258 -33.47 -1.32 13.47
C TYR A 258 -32.00 -0.96 13.33
N THR A 259 -31.14 -1.95 13.50
CA THR A 259 -29.70 -1.86 13.27
C THR A 259 -29.33 -2.93 12.26
N PHE A 260 -28.51 -2.58 11.28
CA PHE A 260 -28.03 -3.56 10.31
C PHE A 260 -27.23 -4.67 11.01
N PRO A 261 -27.28 -5.91 10.50
CA PRO A 261 -26.53 -7.02 11.07
C PRO A 261 -25.03 -6.72 11.03
N ALA A 262 -24.35 -6.92 12.16
CA ALA A 262 -22.91 -6.80 12.25
C ALA A 262 -22.26 -8.04 11.62
N VAL A 263 -21.76 -7.89 10.39
CA VAL A 263 -21.00 -8.93 9.69
C VAL A 263 -19.52 -8.57 9.77
N ASP A 264 -18.70 -9.48 10.29
CA ASP A 264 -17.25 -9.36 10.25
C ASP A 264 -16.73 -10.02 8.97
N LEU A 265 -16.24 -9.19 8.06
CA LEU A 265 -15.72 -9.60 6.76
C LEU A 265 -14.28 -10.13 6.85
N GLY A 266 -13.64 -10.14 8.03
CA GLY A 266 -12.25 -10.57 8.23
C GLY A 266 -11.20 -9.65 7.59
N LEU A 267 -11.60 -8.67 6.78
CA LEU A 267 -10.77 -7.68 6.10
C LEU A 267 -11.51 -6.33 6.06
N PRO A 268 -10.77 -5.21 6.00
CA PRO A 268 -11.40 -3.91 5.78
C PRO A 268 -12.04 -3.84 4.40
N SER A 269 -13.26 -3.32 4.34
CA SER A 269 -13.96 -3.01 3.10
C SER A 269 -13.58 -1.63 2.60
N VAL A 270 -13.17 -1.52 1.33
CA VAL A 270 -12.86 -0.21 0.74
C VAL A 270 -14.12 0.65 0.60
N ASN A 271 -15.23 0.06 0.18
CA ASN A 271 -16.53 0.73 0.08
C ASN A 271 -17.60 -0.11 0.77
N ALA A 272 -18.31 0.46 1.73
CA ALA A 272 -19.39 -0.23 2.44
C ALA A 272 -20.71 0.52 2.23
N GLU A 273 -21.71 -0.18 1.71
CA GLU A 273 -23.06 0.33 1.48
C GLU A 273 -24.09 -0.54 2.21
N ALA A 274 -25.10 0.12 2.76
CA ALA A 274 -26.19 -0.53 3.47
C ALA A 274 -27.53 0.04 2.98
N HIS A 275 -28.40 -0.82 2.47
CA HIS A 275 -29.71 -0.47 1.96
C HIS A 275 -30.78 -1.19 2.76
N LEU A 276 -31.78 -0.44 3.22
CA LEU A 276 -32.97 -0.97 3.88
C LEU A 276 -34.19 -0.56 3.08
N THR A 277 -34.90 -1.53 2.52
CA THR A 277 -36.18 -1.29 1.84
C THR A 277 -37.28 -1.26 2.90
N VAL A 278 -37.68 -0.05 3.30
CA VAL A 278 -38.73 0.15 4.31
C VAL A 278 -40.12 0.08 3.67
N PRO A 279 -41.09 -0.67 4.26
CA PRO A 279 -42.47 -0.71 3.78
C PRO A 279 -43.19 0.65 3.86
N GLN A 280 -44.17 0.88 2.98
CA GLN A 280 -44.91 2.15 2.89
C GLN A 280 -45.77 2.49 4.12
N ASP A 281 -46.11 1.50 4.96
CA ASP A 281 -46.88 1.67 6.19
C ASP A 281 -46.03 2.11 7.40
N ARG A 282 -44.76 2.47 7.17
CA ARG A 282 -43.82 2.84 8.23
C ARG A 282 -43.26 4.24 8.02
N TRP A 283 -43.14 4.95 9.13
CA TRP A 283 -42.58 6.29 9.18
C TRP A 283 -41.12 6.23 9.61
N ILE A 284 -40.24 6.84 8.82
CA ILE A 284 -38.83 7.03 9.19
C ILE A 284 -38.73 8.35 9.95
N LEU A 285 -38.55 8.27 11.26
CA LEU A 285 -38.44 9.45 12.12
C LEU A 285 -36.99 9.87 12.35
N TRP A 286 -36.07 8.90 12.37
CA TRP A 286 -34.66 9.15 12.60
C TRP A 286 -33.84 8.11 11.85
N ALA A 287 -32.68 8.51 11.35
CA ALA A 287 -31.68 7.62 10.81
C ALA A 287 -30.30 8.07 11.31
N HIS A 288 -29.47 7.11 11.67
CA HIS A 288 -28.09 7.33 12.08
C HIS A 288 -27.23 6.32 11.34
N GLY A 289 -26.07 6.76 10.87
CA GLY A 289 -25.17 5.96 10.05
C GLY A 289 -23.77 6.57 9.99
N PRO A 290 -22.85 5.92 9.26
CA PRO A 290 -21.45 6.36 9.12
C PRO A 290 -21.35 7.60 8.21
N LEU A 291 -20.20 7.77 7.53
CA LEU A 291 -19.80 8.95 6.74
C LEU A 291 -20.92 9.59 5.88
N LEU A 292 -21.77 8.78 5.25
CA LEU A 292 -22.90 9.26 4.44
C LEU A 292 -24.17 8.52 4.86
N GLY A 293 -25.21 9.28 5.19
CA GLY A 293 -26.49 8.74 5.68
C GLY A 293 -27.70 9.43 5.03
N PRO A 294 -28.88 8.79 5.10
CA PRO A 294 -30.10 9.35 4.54
C PRO A 294 -30.56 10.59 5.32
N ALA A 295 -31.10 11.58 4.61
CA ALA A 295 -31.69 12.78 5.20
C ALA A 295 -33.19 12.56 5.49
N VAL A 296 -33.58 12.62 6.77
CA VAL A 296 -34.99 12.52 7.18
C VAL A 296 -35.66 13.90 7.04
N LEU A 297 -36.23 14.17 5.86
CA LEU A 297 -36.87 15.45 5.53
C LEU A 297 -38.15 15.75 6.34
N PHE A 298 -38.72 14.73 7.00
CA PHE A 298 -39.97 14.84 7.77
C PHE A 298 -39.93 16.01 8.76
N TRP A 299 -38.83 16.18 9.49
CA TRP A 299 -38.69 17.25 10.48
C TRP A 299 -38.62 18.64 9.85
N GLY A 300 -37.96 18.77 8.69
CA GLY A 300 -37.93 20.03 7.94
C GLY A 300 -39.32 20.45 7.47
N VAL A 301 -40.09 19.49 6.94
CA VAL A 301 -41.49 19.73 6.55
C VAL A 301 -42.33 20.13 7.77
N LEU A 302 -42.15 19.48 8.91
CA LEU A 302 -42.89 19.78 10.14
C LEU A 302 -42.59 21.20 10.66
N VAL A 303 -41.34 21.67 10.56
CA VAL A 303 -40.96 23.06 10.89
C VAL A 303 -41.64 24.05 9.94
N VAL A 304 -41.64 23.80 8.62
CA VAL A 304 -42.33 24.66 7.64
C VAL A 304 -43.83 24.71 7.92
N LEU A 305 -44.45 23.55 8.20
CA LEU A 305 -45.86 23.46 8.59
C LEU A 305 -46.16 24.24 9.87
N LEU A 306 -45.26 24.20 10.87
CA LEU A 306 -45.39 24.98 12.09
C LEU A 306 -45.39 26.48 11.80
N VAL A 307 -44.44 26.96 10.99
CA VAL A 307 -44.38 28.38 10.60
C VAL A 307 -45.63 28.82 9.85
N LEU A 308 -46.06 28.04 8.84
CA LEU A 308 -47.28 28.31 8.09
C LEU A 308 -48.52 28.32 8.99
N ALA A 309 -48.63 27.36 9.91
CA ALA A 309 -49.74 27.28 10.86
C ALA A 309 -49.79 28.47 11.81
N VAL A 310 -48.63 28.98 12.24
CA VAL A 310 -48.54 30.21 13.03
C VAL A 310 -48.97 31.43 12.21
N LEU A 311 -48.49 31.58 10.97
CA LEU A 311 -48.86 32.69 10.09
C LEU A 311 -50.37 32.70 9.78
N LEU A 312 -50.92 31.56 9.37
CA LEU A 312 -52.35 31.39 9.06
C LEU A 312 -53.22 31.61 10.30
N GLY A 313 -52.86 31.03 11.44
CA GLY A 313 -53.62 31.19 12.69
C GLY A 313 -53.59 32.62 13.25
N ARG A 314 -52.51 33.39 13.02
CA ARG A 314 -52.42 34.80 13.45
C ARG A 314 -53.02 35.79 12.45
N SER A 315 -53.19 35.39 11.18
CA SER A 315 -53.76 36.27 10.14
C SER A 315 -55.20 36.70 10.39
N GLY A 316 -55.95 35.98 11.24
CA GLY A 316 -57.37 36.24 11.50
C GLY A 316 -58.28 36.03 10.28
N ILE A 317 -57.76 35.48 9.18
CA ILE A 317 -58.50 35.20 7.95
C ILE A 317 -59.42 34.00 8.15
N THR A 318 -58.95 32.97 8.84
CA THR A 318 -59.68 31.72 9.09
C THR A 318 -60.06 31.58 10.57
N PRO A 319 -61.14 30.85 10.91
CA PRO A 319 -61.57 30.65 12.30
C PRO A 319 -60.66 29.68 13.08
N LEU A 320 -59.67 29.09 12.44
CA LEU A 320 -58.80 28.07 13.04
C LEU A 320 -57.61 28.69 13.77
N LYS A 321 -57.33 28.19 14.98
CA LYS A 321 -56.14 28.54 15.77
C LYS A 321 -54.89 27.90 15.17
N SER A 322 -53.70 28.45 15.47
CA SER A 322 -52.43 27.92 14.95
C SER A 322 -52.20 26.43 15.20
N TRP A 323 -52.60 25.90 16.37
CA TRP A 323 -52.48 24.46 16.64
C TRP A 323 -53.41 23.60 15.78
N GLN A 324 -54.58 24.11 15.40
CA GLN A 324 -55.54 23.40 14.53
C GLN A 324 -55.01 23.33 13.10
N TRP A 325 -54.44 24.45 12.61
CA TRP A 325 -53.71 24.47 11.34
C TRP A 325 -52.52 23.51 11.34
N PHE A 326 -51.78 23.45 12.45
CA PHE A 326 -50.65 22.55 12.58
C PHE A 326 -51.08 21.08 12.55
N LEU A 327 -52.08 20.68 13.35
CA LEU A 327 -52.61 19.31 13.33
C LEU A 327 -53.19 18.93 11.97
N LEU A 328 -53.90 19.85 11.31
CA LEU A 328 -54.42 19.64 9.97
C LEU A 328 -53.28 19.47 8.95
N GLY A 329 -52.23 20.28 9.05
CA GLY A 329 -51.02 20.16 8.23
C GLY A 329 -50.30 18.82 8.43
N VAL A 330 -50.13 18.39 9.69
CA VAL A 330 -49.51 17.10 10.02
C VAL A 330 -50.36 15.94 9.47
N GLY A 331 -51.68 15.97 9.64
CA GLY A 331 -52.58 14.94 9.10
C GLY A 331 -52.56 14.87 7.57
N LEU A 332 -52.53 16.02 6.90
CA LEU A 332 -52.48 16.09 5.43
C LEU A 332 -51.08 15.88 4.85
N SER A 333 -50.01 15.89 5.66
CA SER A 333 -48.64 15.66 5.19
C SER A 333 -48.43 14.29 4.55
N GLN A 334 -49.27 13.30 4.90
CA GLN A 334 -49.29 11.97 4.29
C GLN A 334 -50.00 11.90 2.94
N SER A 335 -50.76 12.95 2.60
CA SER A 335 -51.55 13.03 1.37
C SER A 335 -50.77 13.77 0.27
N SER A 336 -51.41 13.96 -0.89
CA SER A 336 -50.85 14.80 -1.94
C SER A 336 -50.71 16.25 -1.47
N SER A 337 -49.58 16.88 -1.80
CA SER A 337 -49.35 18.31 -1.56
C SER A 337 -50.46 19.20 -2.15
N LEU A 338 -51.06 18.78 -3.26
CA LEU A 338 -52.18 19.48 -3.91
C LEU A 338 -53.43 19.49 -3.03
N LEU A 339 -53.76 18.37 -2.40
CA LEU A 339 -54.91 18.27 -1.48
C LEU A 339 -54.74 19.18 -0.27
N MET A 340 -53.51 19.31 0.24
CA MET A 340 -53.19 20.21 1.34
C MET A 340 -53.47 21.68 0.97
N VAL A 341 -53.01 22.13 -0.20
CA VAL A 341 -53.24 23.50 -0.68
C VAL A 341 -54.73 23.75 -0.96
N LEU A 342 -55.40 22.80 -1.59
CA LEU A 342 -56.83 22.90 -1.90
C LEU A 342 -57.67 23.00 -0.62
N MET A 343 -57.35 22.21 0.41
CA MET A 343 -58.00 22.28 1.72
C MET A 343 -57.78 23.65 2.37
N ALA A 344 -56.53 24.15 2.35
CA ALA A 344 -56.23 25.46 2.91
C ALA A 344 -56.99 26.59 2.20
N PHE A 345 -57.02 26.57 0.85
CA PHE A 345 -57.78 27.51 0.04
C PHE A 345 -59.27 27.46 0.34
N TRP A 346 -59.85 26.26 0.44
CA TRP A 346 -61.27 26.07 0.72
C TRP A 346 -61.68 26.64 2.08
N LEU A 347 -60.87 26.42 3.12
CA LEU A 347 -61.10 26.97 4.46
C LEU A 347 -61.02 28.50 4.47
N ILE A 348 -60.10 29.08 3.70
CA ILE A 348 -59.99 30.53 3.53
C ILE A 348 -61.22 31.08 2.79
N ALA A 349 -61.63 30.44 1.69
CA ALA A 349 -62.78 30.85 0.88
C ALA A 349 -64.10 30.82 1.69
N LEU A 350 -64.31 29.76 2.50
CA LEU A 350 -65.44 29.66 3.42
C LEU A 350 -65.45 30.79 4.46
N ALA A 351 -64.28 31.09 5.03
CA ALA A 351 -64.17 32.15 6.04
C ALA A 351 -64.45 33.55 5.45
N LEU A 352 -63.96 33.83 4.24
CA LEU A 352 -64.25 35.07 3.51
C LEU A 352 -65.73 35.20 3.16
N ARG A 353 -66.37 34.12 2.69
CA ARG A 353 -67.81 34.08 2.41
C ARG A 353 -68.64 34.37 3.67
N GLY A 354 -68.26 33.81 4.82
CA GLY A 354 -68.94 34.05 6.09
C GLY A 354 -68.90 35.52 6.52
N LYS A 355 -67.75 36.20 6.35
CA LYS A 355 -67.62 37.63 6.66
C LYS A 355 -68.50 38.51 5.76
N LEU A 356 -68.55 38.22 4.46
CA LEU A 356 -69.39 38.94 3.49
C LEU A 356 -70.90 38.75 3.74
N ALA A 357 -71.32 37.58 4.20
CA ALA A 357 -72.72 37.30 4.52
C ALA A 357 -73.19 38.01 5.80
N VAL A 358 -72.31 38.19 6.79
CA VAL A 358 -72.62 38.93 8.03
C VAL A 358 -72.71 40.44 7.76
N GLU A 359 -71.84 40.98 6.91
CA GLU A 359 -71.83 42.40 6.57
C GLU A 359 -73.09 42.83 5.79
N THR A 360 -73.57 41.97 4.88
CA THR A 360 -74.80 42.22 4.11
C THR A 360 -76.06 42.15 4.97
N TRP A 361 -76.10 41.27 5.98
CA TRP A 361 -77.19 41.18 6.96
C TRP A 361 -77.24 42.37 7.91
N GLN A 362 -76.09 42.85 8.40
CA GLN A 362 -76.03 44.05 9.26
C GLN A 362 -76.45 45.33 8.53
N ARG A 363 -76.07 45.48 7.25
CA ARG A 363 -76.49 46.64 6.43
C ARG A 363 -77.99 46.65 6.13
N SER A 364 -78.64 45.49 6.07
CA SER A 364 -80.09 45.40 5.85
C SER A 364 -80.90 45.54 7.15
N ALA A 365 -80.34 45.17 8.31
CA ALA A 365 -80.95 45.39 9.63
C ALA A 365 -80.86 46.84 10.14
N LEU A 366 -79.89 47.64 9.65
CA LEU A 366 -79.77 49.08 9.96
C LEU A 366 -80.52 49.98 8.97
N ALA A 367 -81.10 49.41 7.91
CA ALA A 367 -81.88 50.12 6.89
C ALA A 367 -83.41 50.04 7.13
N VAL A 368 -83.81 49.59 8.33
CA VAL A 368 -85.18 49.66 8.88
C VAL A 368 -85.11 50.57 10.09
#